data_AF-A0A8S3ZTD9-F1
#
_entry.id   AF-A0A8S3ZTD9-F1
#
_cell.length_a   1.000
_cell.length_b   1.000
_cell.length_c   1.000
_cell.angle_alpha   90.00
_cell.angle_beta   90.00
_cell.angle_gamma   90.00
#
_symmetry.space_group_name_H-M   'P 1'
#
loop_
_entity.id
_entity.type
_entity.pdbx_description
1 polymer ?
#
loop_
_entity_poly.entity_id
_entity_poly.type
_entity_poly.pdbx_seq_one_letter_code
_entity_poly.pdbx_strand_id
1 'polypeptide(L)'
;REGLLPKMMEELAQQAVNEVYSKENTGAYENLRFSFGTVVGTMNKLANAMENGEYDFDGTHDKKKHPPVKQRADALKSQAADIEVIKSKVDAKEEEIKELKKQLKQKQDELSEQQIRISLVEKKLENKNREADEELAKLQRKLDDMALQFKKKEKEFEETFDALQTDIDTLEQEKTELKERLRVLSKNTLLQNMSRQSSGQGAVISGSASPVAGSVIQESPLLAQQVVALRDALQYNKQELIRLKAERMKKQMAALPPLQVPKKPVGLASATGTVPIGEVPDGDSAKTDLNKLIKRTKDLLTYILSTNLCPHVCTQPVTDSTGPLRQFIARTAELTSLEKFTQELQVQVTTLLAANRTGGQVRTDFSTFPTPQFARMLHEKSGDSIKIGSVQIPVQDGKGEIIPIHIQSDQLRRIHGKFIM
;
A
#
# COMPACT_ATOMS: atom_id res chain seq x y z
N ARG A 1 92.03 25.04 39.73
CA ARG A 1 90.59 24.71 39.63
C ARG A 1 90.23 24.83 38.16
N GLU A 2 90.25 23.72 37.43
CA GLU A 2 89.74 23.68 36.06
C GLU A 2 88.24 24.04 36.11
N GLY A 3 87.85 25.08 35.37
CA GLY A 3 86.45 25.50 35.27
C GLY A 3 85.65 24.48 34.46
N LEU A 4 84.35 24.35 34.76
CA LEU A 4 83.47 23.50 33.97
C LEU A 4 83.50 23.94 32.50
N LEU A 5 83.63 22.97 31.59
CA LEU A 5 83.54 23.23 30.17
C LEU A 5 82.12 23.75 29.81
N PRO A 6 81.99 24.71 28.87
CA PRO A 6 80.71 25.31 28.50
C PRO A 6 79.62 24.29 28.14
N LYS A 7 79.99 23.19 27.46
CA LYS A 7 79.06 22.10 27.12
C LYS A 7 78.46 21.41 28.35
N MET A 8 79.25 21.22 29.40
CA MET A 8 78.80 20.58 30.62
C MET A 8 77.85 21.50 31.40
N MET A 9 78.02 22.83 31.28
CA MET A 9 77.09 23.81 31.84
C MET A 9 75.76 23.84 31.07
N GLU A 10 75.80 23.68 29.74
CA GLU A 10 74.62 23.59 28.89
C GLU A 10 73.80 22.31 29.17
N GLU A 11 74.45 21.16 29.35
CA GLU A 11 73.80 19.91 29.75
C GLU A 11 73.14 19.99 31.13
N LEU A 12 73.82 20.60 32.12
CA LEU A 12 73.25 20.80 33.46
C LEU A 12 72.04 21.75 33.44
N ALA A 13 72.09 22.81 32.64
CA ALA A 13 70.96 23.72 32.47
C ALA A 13 69.77 23.02 31.80
N GLN A 14 70.01 22.21 30.77
CA GLN A 14 68.97 21.43 30.11
C GLN A 14 68.36 20.38 31.06
N GLN A 15 69.16 19.76 31.91
CA GLN A 15 68.71 18.81 32.93
C GLN A 15 67.80 19.50 33.97
N ALA A 16 68.19 20.66 34.48
CA ALA A 16 67.38 21.43 35.43
C ALA A 16 66.04 21.88 34.83
N VAL A 17 66.04 22.29 33.55
CA VAL A 17 64.80 22.67 32.85
C VAL A 17 63.88 21.46 32.68
N ASN A 18 64.40 20.29 32.32
CA ASN A 18 63.61 19.06 32.20
C ASN A 18 63.06 18.55 33.55
N GLU A 19 63.66 18.93 34.67
CA GLU A 19 63.21 18.58 36.02
C GLU A 19 62.04 19.45 36.49
N VAL A 20 62.08 20.76 36.19
CA VAL A 20 61.04 21.73 36.57
C VAL A 20 59.86 21.71 35.58
N TYR A 21 60.17 21.59 34.29
CA TYR A 21 59.20 21.54 33.21
C TYR A 21 59.15 20.10 32.70
N SER A 22 58.11 19.36 33.10
CA SER A 22 57.89 17.96 32.73
C SER A 22 58.06 17.70 31.22
N LYS A 23 58.38 16.44 30.86
CA LYS A 23 58.78 15.87 29.55
C LYS A 23 57.85 16.12 28.33
N GLU A 24 57.25 17.29 28.19
CA GLU A 24 56.70 17.73 26.91
C GLU A 24 57.87 18.24 26.06
N ASN A 25 57.96 17.80 24.81
CA ASN A 25 59.05 18.07 23.84
C ASN A 25 59.08 19.54 23.37
N THR A 26 58.95 20.47 24.30
CA THR A 26 58.94 21.90 24.10
C THR A 26 60.29 22.41 24.59
N GLY A 27 61.05 23.10 23.73
CA GLY A 27 62.44 23.46 24.02
C GLY A 27 62.58 24.29 25.30
N ALA A 28 63.74 24.20 25.97
CA ALA A 28 63.98 24.87 27.25
C ALA A 28 63.67 26.38 27.23
N TYR A 29 64.00 27.04 26.12
CA TYR A 29 63.71 28.45 25.90
C TYR A 29 62.22 28.76 25.74
N GLU A 30 61.43 27.84 25.16
CA GLU A 30 59.99 28.01 24.98
C GLU A 30 59.24 27.86 26.31
N ASN A 31 59.65 26.91 27.16
CA ASN A 31 59.09 26.74 28.51
C ASN A 31 59.36 27.97 29.39
N LEU A 32 60.55 28.54 29.28
CA LEU A 32 60.89 29.79 29.96
C LEU A 32 60.05 30.96 29.44
N ARG A 33 59.89 31.06 28.11
CA ARG A 33 59.04 32.09 27.49
C ARG A 33 57.59 31.99 27.93
N PHE A 34 57.04 30.78 28.02
CA PHE A 34 55.68 30.54 28.49
C PHE A 34 55.52 30.99 29.95
N SER A 35 56.48 30.63 30.80
CA SER A 35 56.48 31.02 32.21
C SER A 35 56.52 32.54 32.40
N PHE A 36 57.39 33.23 31.66
CA PHE A 36 57.40 34.70 31.66
C PHE A 36 56.09 35.29 31.12
N GLY A 37 55.50 34.68 30.10
CA GLY A 37 54.18 35.07 29.59
C GLY A 37 53.09 34.95 30.65
N THR A 38 53.10 33.89 31.46
CA THR A 38 52.18 33.72 32.59
C THR A 38 52.39 34.82 33.64
N VAL A 39 53.64 35.09 34.03
CA VAL A 39 53.97 36.15 35.01
C VAL A 39 53.49 37.52 34.52
N VAL A 40 53.78 37.88 33.27
CA VAL A 40 53.33 39.14 32.67
C VAL A 40 51.81 39.22 32.62
N GLY A 41 51.12 38.12 32.25
CA GLY A 41 49.67 38.05 32.24
C GLY A 41 49.06 38.26 33.62
N THR A 42 49.66 37.68 34.67
CA THR A 42 49.22 37.90 36.06
C THR A 42 49.49 39.32 36.54
N MET A 43 50.65 39.91 36.22
CA MET A 43 50.94 41.31 36.56
C MET A 43 49.99 42.28 35.88
N ASN A 44 49.62 42.06 34.61
CA ASN A 44 48.64 42.91 33.93
C ASN A 44 47.25 42.82 34.55
N LYS A 45 46.81 41.63 34.97
CA LYS A 45 45.54 41.48 35.69
C LYS A 45 45.59 42.19 37.04
N LEU A 46 46.70 42.07 37.77
CA LEU A 46 46.91 42.75 39.04
C LEU A 46 46.92 44.28 38.86
N ALA A 47 47.64 44.78 37.85
CA ALA A 47 47.71 46.19 37.53
C ALA A 47 46.33 46.77 37.17
N ASN A 48 45.55 46.07 36.34
CA ASN A 48 44.18 46.47 36.01
C ASN A 48 43.27 46.45 37.23
N ALA A 49 43.38 45.43 38.10
CA ALA A 49 42.62 45.38 39.35
C ALA A 49 43.01 46.50 40.32
N MET A 50 44.30 46.87 40.38
CA MET A 50 44.78 48.02 41.15
C MET A 50 44.31 49.35 40.58
N GLU A 51 44.38 49.54 39.26
CA GLU A 51 43.94 50.75 38.57
C GLU A 51 42.44 50.99 38.74
N ASN A 52 41.64 49.92 38.68
CA ASN A 52 40.19 49.98 38.86
C ASN A 52 39.74 49.97 40.33
N GLY A 53 40.66 49.90 41.29
CA GLY A 53 40.34 49.84 42.73
C GLY A 53 39.69 48.53 43.18
N GLU A 54 39.79 47.47 42.36
CA GLU A 54 39.26 46.13 42.59
C GLU A 54 40.28 45.18 43.24
N TYR A 55 41.44 45.70 43.67
CA TYR A 55 42.50 44.92 44.32
C TYR A 55 42.05 44.22 45.61
N ASP A 56 41.02 44.75 46.29
CA ASP A 56 40.42 44.22 47.52
C ASP A 56 39.00 43.67 47.29
N PHE A 57 38.64 43.39 46.03
CA PHE A 57 37.30 42.92 45.64
C PHE A 57 37.12 41.42 45.95
N ASP A 58 36.24 41.09 46.89
CA ASP A 58 35.97 39.72 47.38
C ASP A 58 35.03 38.88 46.48
N GLY A 59 34.63 39.41 45.32
CA GLY A 59 33.69 38.76 44.41
C GLY A 59 32.21 39.05 44.70
N THR A 60 31.88 39.87 45.70
CA THR A 60 30.48 40.28 45.95
C THR A 60 30.10 41.51 45.13
N HIS A 61 29.65 41.31 43.89
CA HIS A 61 28.88 42.36 43.22
C HIS A 61 27.54 42.52 43.92
N ASP A 62 27.41 43.57 44.73
CA ASP A 62 26.11 44.03 45.22
C ASP A 62 25.28 44.46 43.99
N LYS A 63 24.35 43.60 43.56
CA LYS A 63 23.46 43.89 42.43
C LYS A 63 22.69 45.15 42.79
N LYS A 64 23.07 46.29 42.20
CA LYS A 64 22.37 47.58 42.36
C LYS A 64 20.86 47.35 42.22
N LYS A 65 20.13 47.35 43.33
CA LYS A 65 18.67 47.16 43.32
C LYS A 65 18.07 48.35 42.57
N HIS A 66 17.60 48.13 41.34
CA HIS A 66 17.01 49.19 40.55
C HIS A 66 15.83 49.82 41.32
N PRO A 67 15.66 51.17 41.31
CA PRO A 67 14.56 51.83 41.97
C PRO A 67 13.20 51.25 41.55
N PRO A 68 12.23 51.07 42.47
CA PRO A 68 10.93 50.46 42.15
C PRO A 68 10.19 51.10 40.98
N VAL A 69 10.37 52.41 40.76
CA VAL A 69 9.79 53.15 39.63
C VAL A 69 10.36 52.68 38.28
N LYS A 70 11.68 52.41 38.21
CA LYS A 70 12.30 51.88 36.98
C LYS A 70 11.82 50.45 36.69
N GLN A 71 11.73 49.61 37.72
CA GLN A 71 11.19 48.25 37.56
C GLN A 71 9.75 48.25 37.05
N ARG A 72 8.89 49.15 37.55
CA ARG A 72 7.52 49.33 37.05
C ARG A 72 7.49 49.85 35.61
N ALA A 73 8.36 50.80 35.27
CA ALA A 73 8.45 51.32 33.91
C ALA A 73 8.90 50.25 32.91
N ASP A 74 9.89 49.44 33.28
CA ASP A 74 10.38 48.33 32.45
C ASP A 74 9.32 47.22 32.30
N ALA A 75 8.59 46.90 33.38
CA ALA A 75 7.47 45.97 33.33
C ALA A 75 6.34 46.47 32.41
N LEU A 76 5.99 47.77 32.47
CA LEU A 76 4.99 48.36 31.59
C LEU A 76 5.43 48.36 30.12
N LYS A 77 6.71 48.66 29.85
CA LYS A 77 7.27 48.57 28.49
C LYS A 77 7.23 47.14 27.96
N SER A 78 7.58 46.16 28.78
CA SER A 78 7.48 44.73 28.41
C SER A 78 6.03 44.36 28.10
N GLN A 79 5.09 44.74 28.97
CA GLN A 79 3.66 44.47 28.74
C GLN A 79 3.12 45.15 27.47
N ALA A 80 3.55 46.38 27.18
CA ALA A 80 3.16 47.08 25.96
C ALA A 80 3.67 46.34 24.70
N ALA A 81 4.91 45.85 24.72
CA ALA A 81 5.46 45.04 23.64
C ALA A 81 4.71 43.71 23.50
N ASP A 82 4.37 43.04 24.61
CA ASP A 82 3.59 41.80 24.60
C ASP A 82 2.19 42.02 24.01
N ILE A 83 1.53 43.13 24.35
CA ILE A 83 0.23 43.52 23.78
C ILE A 83 0.33 43.73 22.26
N GLU A 84 1.38 44.39 21.78
CA GLU A 84 1.59 44.61 20.34
C GLU A 84 1.80 43.30 19.58
N VAL A 85 2.56 42.37 20.16
CA VAL A 85 2.74 41.02 19.60
C VAL A 85 1.43 40.24 19.58
N ILE A 86 0.65 40.29 20.65
CA ILE A 86 -0.67 39.62 20.70
C ILE A 86 -1.62 40.23 19.67
N LYS A 87 -1.65 41.56 19.53
CA LYS A 87 -2.47 42.25 18.55
C LYS A 87 -2.12 41.83 17.12
N SER A 88 -0.83 41.80 16.78
CA SER A 88 -0.38 41.31 15.46
C SER A 88 -0.79 39.86 15.20
N LYS A 89 -0.75 38.99 16.23
CA LYS A 89 -1.22 37.60 16.12
C LYS A 89 -2.73 37.53 15.91
N VAL A 90 -3.52 38.39 16.56
CA VAL A 90 -4.97 38.47 16.37
C VAL A 90 -5.29 38.92 14.95
N ASP A 91 -4.65 39.99 14.47
CA ASP A 91 -4.85 40.51 13.11
C ASP A 91 -4.50 39.43 12.05
N ALA A 92 -3.41 38.69 12.24
CA ALA A 92 -3.05 37.57 11.36
C ALA A 92 -4.10 36.44 11.37
N LYS A 93 -4.70 36.14 12.53
CA LYS A 93 -5.76 35.15 12.66
C LYS A 93 -7.07 35.63 12.02
N GLU A 94 -7.37 36.91 12.07
CA GLU A 94 -8.54 37.49 11.39
C GLU A 94 -8.42 37.39 9.86
N GLU A 95 -7.23 37.65 9.31
CA GLU A 95 -6.98 37.44 7.87
C GLU A 95 -7.06 35.97 7.47
N GLU A 96 -6.53 35.06 8.29
CA GLU A 96 -6.68 33.60 8.08
C GLU A 96 -8.16 33.19 8.07
N ILE A 97 -8.97 33.72 8.99
CA ILE A 97 -10.42 33.47 9.02
C ILE A 97 -11.13 34.01 7.77
N LYS A 98 -10.75 35.19 7.27
CA LYS A 98 -11.33 35.75 6.04
C LYS A 98 -11.00 34.88 4.83
N GLU A 99 -9.76 34.43 4.71
CA GLU A 99 -9.34 33.55 3.60
C GLU A 99 -10.03 32.18 3.70
N LEU A 100 -10.13 31.59 4.90
CA LEU A 100 -10.87 30.34 5.11
C LEU A 100 -12.35 30.48 4.74
N LYS A 101 -13.00 31.60 5.06
CA LYS A 101 -14.40 31.87 4.65
C LYS A 101 -14.54 31.96 3.13
N LYS A 102 -13.58 32.58 2.44
CA LYS A 102 -13.56 32.66 0.97
C LYS A 102 -13.40 31.27 0.34
N GLN A 103 -12.47 30.46 0.85
CA GLN A 103 -12.28 29.09 0.40
C GLN A 103 -13.52 28.22 0.65
N LEU A 104 -14.17 28.38 1.80
CA LEU A 104 -15.42 27.68 2.11
C LEU A 104 -16.53 28.02 1.11
N LYS A 105 -16.67 29.30 0.75
CA LYS A 105 -17.65 29.73 -0.27
C LYS A 105 -17.35 29.12 -1.64
N GLN A 106 -16.09 29.15 -2.07
CA GLN A 106 -15.68 28.50 -3.32
C GLN A 106 -15.99 27.00 -3.31
N LYS A 107 -15.72 26.31 -2.20
CA LYS A 107 -16.05 24.88 -2.05
C LYS A 107 -17.55 24.62 -2.06
N GLN A 108 -18.35 25.51 -1.48
CA GLN A 108 -19.80 25.42 -1.54
C GLN A 108 -20.33 25.56 -2.98
N ASP A 109 -19.77 26.50 -3.75
CA ASP A 109 -20.12 26.72 -5.15
C ASP A 109 -19.71 25.51 -6.02
N GLU A 110 -18.48 24.98 -5.84
CA GLU A 110 -18.01 23.76 -6.50
C GLU A 110 -18.90 22.54 -6.19
N LEU A 111 -19.33 22.38 -4.94
CA LEU A 111 -20.22 21.29 -4.52
C LEU A 111 -21.60 21.43 -5.19
N SER A 112 -22.12 22.65 -5.29
CA SER A 112 -23.39 22.92 -5.97
C SER A 112 -23.33 22.57 -7.47
N GLU A 113 -22.22 22.87 -8.15
CA GLU A 113 -21.99 22.51 -9.55
C GLU A 113 -21.92 20.99 -9.73
N GLN A 114 -21.19 20.31 -8.84
CA GLN A 114 -21.10 18.85 -8.85
C GLN A 114 -22.47 18.20 -8.63
N GLN A 115 -23.29 18.74 -7.72
CA GLN A 115 -24.64 18.24 -7.48
C GLN A 115 -25.51 18.35 -8.75
N ILE A 116 -25.45 19.48 -9.47
CA ILE A 116 -26.16 19.64 -10.74
C ILE A 116 -25.67 18.62 -11.77
N ARG A 117 -24.36 18.38 -11.85
CA ARG A 117 -23.76 17.39 -12.76
C ARG A 117 -24.22 15.98 -12.44
N ILE A 118 -24.32 15.62 -11.16
CA ILE A 118 -24.86 14.32 -10.71
C ILE A 118 -26.32 14.19 -11.17
N SER A 119 -27.18 15.16 -10.85
CA SER A 119 -28.59 15.12 -11.25
C SER A 119 -28.79 15.01 -12.77
N LEU A 120 -27.90 15.63 -13.57
CA LEU A 120 -27.94 15.50 -15.03
C LEU A 120 -27.53 14.12 -15.52
N VAL A 121 -26.54 13.49 -14.88
CA VAL A 121 -26.13 12.10 -15.20
C VAL A 121 -27.19 11.10 -14.77
N GLU A 122 -27.80 11.28 -13.59
CA GLU A 122 -28.91 10.45 -13.11
C GLU A 122 -30.09 10.50 -14.08
N LYS A 123 -30.48 11.70 -14.53
CA LYS A 123 -31.55 11.86 -15.53
C LYS A 123 -31.21 11.22 -16.87
N LYS A 124 -29.94 11.29 -17.32
CA LYS A 124 -29.48 10.59 -18.53
C LYS A 124 -29.54 9.07 -18.36
N LEU A 125 -29.19 8.58 -17.18
CA LEU A 125 -29.26 7.15 -16.86
C LEU A 125 -30.71 6.66 -16.86
N GLU A 126 -31.62 7.41 -16.23
CA GLU A 126 -33.05 7.10 -16.22
C GLU A 126 -33.63 7.04 -17.64
N ASN A 127 -33.29 8.03 -18.49
CA ASN A 127 -33.69 8.03 -19.90
C ASN A 127 -33.14 6.80 -20.65
N LYS A 128 -31.86 6.46 -20.44
CA LYS A 128 -31.25 5.29 -21.09
C LYS A 128 -31.85 3.96 -20.61
N ASN A 129 -32.21 3.87 -19.34
CA ASN A 129 -32.88 2.70 -18.80
C ASN A 129 -34.27 2.53 -19.42
N ARG A 130 -35.04 3.63 -19.52
CA ARG A 130 -36.33 3.63 -20.20
C ARG A 130 -36.22 3.24 -21.68
N GLU A 131 -35.24 3.78 -22.40
CA GLU A 131 -34.97 3.38 -23.80
C GLU A 131 -34.66 1.88 -23.91
N ALA A 132 -33.84 1.33 -23.00
CA ALA A 132 -33.51 -0.08 -22.96
C ALA A 132 -34.75 -0.96 -22.65
N ASP A 133 -35.59 -0.55 -21.70
CA ASP A 133 -36.85 -1.25 -21.39
C ASP A 133 -37.81 -1.26 -22.59
N GLU A 134 -37.90 -0.13 -23.32
CA GLU A 134 -38.71 -0.04 -24.54
C GLU A 134 -38.16 -0.93 -25.66
N GLU A 135 -36.84 -1.03 -25.82
CA GLU A 135 -36.20 -1.94 -26.77
C GLU A 135 -36.40 -3.40 -26.39
N LEU A 136 -36.27 -3.75 -25.11
CA LEU A 136 -36.51 -5.09 -24.60
C LEU A 136 -37.96 -5.50 -24.84
N ALA A 137 -38.92 -4.62 -24.56
CA ALA A 137 -40.34 -4.87 -24.84
C ALA A 137 -40.62 -5.07 -26.35
N LYS A 138 -39.92 -4.35 -27.23
CA LYS A 138 -40.01 -4.57 -28.69
C LYS A 138 -39.42 -5.91 -29.10
N LEU A 139 -38.28 -6.31 -28.51
CA LEU A 139 -37.62 -7.57 -28.81
C LEU A 139 -38.46 -8.77 -28.34
N GLN A 140 -39.06 -8.65 -27.15
CA GLN A 140 -39.97 -9.67 -26.61
C GLN A 140 -41.17 -9.88 -27.54
N ARG A 141 -41.81 -8.80 -28.02
CA ARG A 141 -42.91 -8.93 -28.99
C ARG A 141 -42.48 -9.66 -30.28
N LYS A 142 -41.30 -9.34 -30.82
CA LYS A 142 -40.77 -10.03 -32.00
C LYS A 142 -40.49 -11.51 -31.73
N LEU A 143 -39.99 -11.84 -30.54
CA LEU A 143 -39.76 -13.22 -30.13
C LEU A 143 -41.09 -13.99 -30.06
N ASP A 144 -42.11 -13.41 -29.45
CA ASP A 144 -43.45 -14.00 -29.32
C ASP A 144 -44.10 -14.21 -30.70
N ASP A 145 -44.01 -13.21 -31.59
CA ASP A 145 -44.51 -13.30 -32.97
C ASP A 145 -43.80 -14.41 -33.77
N MET A 146 -42.47 -14.52 -33.67
CA MET A 146 -41.71 -15.58 -34.34
C MET A 146 -42.05 -16.97 -33.77
N ALA A 147 -42.19 -17.09 -32.44
CA ALA A 147 -42.59 -18.34 -31.81
C ALA A 147 -43.97 -18.79 -32.29
N LEU A 148 -44.92 -17.86 -32.42
CA LEU A 148 -46.25 -18.15 -32.95
C LEU A 148 -46.21 -18.56 -34.42
N GLN A 149 -45.38 -17.93 -35.24
CA GLN A 149 -45.16 -18.34 -36.63
C GLN A 149 -44.57 -19.75 -36.73
N PHE A 150 -43.57 -20.08 -35.91
CA PHE A 150 -42.99 -21.43 -35.91
C PHE A 150 -44.02 -22.48 -35.51
N LYS A 151 -44.81 -22.23 -34.46
CA LYS A 151 -45.87 -23.14 -34.03
C LYS A 151 -46.94 -23.35 -35.12
N LYS A 152 -47.27 -22.28 -35.85
CA LYS A 152 -48.19 -22.38 -37.00
C LYS A 152 -47.60 -23.25 -38.11
N LYS A 153 -46.32 -23.05 -38.45
CA LYS A 153 -45.63 -23.87 -39.46
C LYS A 153 -45.48 -25.32 -39.05
N GLU A 154 -45.16 -25.58 -37.79
CA GLU A 154 -45.11 -26.93 -37.22
C GLU A 154 -46.45 -27.64 -37.43
N LYS A 155 -47.55 -26.97 -37.10
CA LYS A 155 -48.91 -27.49 -37.35
C LYS A 155 -49.20 -27.71 -38.84
N GLU A 156 -48.83 -26.78 -39.71
CA GLU A 156 -48.99 -26.95 -41.18
C GLU A 156 -48.18 -28.15 -41.70
N PHE A 157 -46.99 -28.40 -41.15
CA PHE A 157 -46.18 -29.58 -41.49
C PHE A 157 -46.78 -30.87 -40.96
N GLU A 158 -47.31 -30.89 -39.73
CA GLU A 158 -48.03 -32.05 -39.18
C GLU A 158 -49.26 -32.39 -40.03
N GLU A 159 -50.09 -31.40 -40.38
CA GLU A 159 -51.27 -31.60 -41.24
C GLU A 159 -50.87 -32.15 -42.62
N THR A 160 -49.77 -31.64 -43.20
CA THR A 160 -49.25 -32.15 -44.48
C THR A 160 -48.69 -33.57 -44.35
N PHE A 161 -48.04 -33.87 -43.24
CA PHE A 161 -47.49 -35.20 -42.95
C PHE A 161 -48.61 -36.24 -42.79
N ASP A 162 -49.67 -35.92 -42.04
CA ASP A 162 -50.84 -36.78 -41.87
C ASP A 162 -51.58 -37.02 -43.20
N ALA A 163 -51.70 -35.99 -44.04
CA ALA A 163 -52.27 -36.13 -45.38
C ALA A 163 -51.45 -37.10 -46.25
N LEU A 164 -50.13 -36.93 -46.28
CA LEU A 164 -49.23 -37.83 -47.02
C LEU A 164 -49.27 -39.27 -46.49
N GLN A 165 -49.38 -39.45 -45.18
CA GLN A 165 -49.50 -40.78 -44.58
C GLN A 165 -50.82 -41.45 -44.98
N THR A 166 -51.92 -40.70 -45.00
CA THR A 166 -53.23 -41.18 -45.47
C THR A 166 -53.17 -41.60 -46.95
N ASP A 167 -52.48 -40.82 -47.80
CA ASP A 167 -52.28 -41.17 -49.21
C ASP A 167 -51.44 -42.44 -49.37
N ILE A 168 -50.38 -42.62 -48.56
CA ILE A 168 -49.57 -43.85 -48.54
C ILE A 168 -50.44 -45.05 -48.19
N ASP A 169 -51.22 -44.98 -47.11
CA ASP A 169 -52.08 -46.08 -46.67
C ASP A 169 -53.13 -46.44 -47.74
N THR A 170 -53.70 -45.42 -48.41
CA THR A 170 -54.63 -45.60 -49.53
C THR A 170 -53.96 -46.32 -50.70
N LEU A 171 -52.77 -45.88 -51.11
CA LEU A 171 -52.01 -46.51 -52.19
C LEU A 171 -51.58 -47.94 -51.84
N GLU A 172 -51.25 -48.23 -50.58
CA GLU A 172 -50.97 -49.58 -50.11
C GLU A 172 -52.22 -50.47 -50.18
N GLN A 173 -53.38 -49.93 -49.80
CA GLN A 173 -54.65 -50.63 -49.93
C GLN A 173 -54.98 -50.92 -51.40
N GLU A 174 -54.87 -49.94 -52.30
CA GLU A 174 -55.07 -50.14 -53.74
C GLU A 174 -54.10 -51.17 -54.32
N LYS A 175 -52.83 -51.11 -53.92
CA LYS A 175 -51.80 -52.08 -54.32
C LYS A 175 -52.14 -53.49 -53.84
N THR A 176 -52.63 -53.66 -52.61
CA THR A 176 -53.04 -54.98 -52.11
C THR A 176 -54.29 -55.49 -52.82
N GLU A 177 -55.26 -54.62 -53.12
CA GLU A 177 -56.45 -54.97 -53.89
C GLU A 177 -56.10 -55.37 -55.33
N LEU A 178 -55.22 -54.62 -56.00
CA LEU A 178 -54.72 -54.95 -57.34
C LEU A 178 -53.97 -56.28 -57.35
N LYS A 179 -53.15 -56.55 -56.32
CA LYS A 179 -52.50 -57.87 -56.15
C LYS A 179 -53.52 -58.99 -56.00
N GLU A 180 -54.59 -58.80 -55.23
CA GLU A 180 -55.64 -59.82 -55.11
C GLU A 180 -56.44 -59.98 -56.40
N ARG A 181 -56.79 -58.89 -57.10
CA ARG A 181 -57.41 -58.96 -58.44
C ARG A 181 -56.54 -59.71 -59.44
N LEU A 182 -55.22 -59.45 -59.45
CA LEU A 182 -54.26 -60.18 -60.27
C LEU A 182 -54.22 -61.67 -59.88
N ARG A 183 -54.26 -61.99 -58.59
CA ARG A 183 -54.32 -63.37 -58.08
C ARG A 183 -55.59 -64.08 -58.55
N VAL A 184 -56.74 -63.42 -58.47
CA VAL A 184 -58.04 -63.94 -58.94
C VAL A 184 -58.03 -64.13 -60.46
N LEU A 185 -57.52 -63.15 -61.22
CA LEU A 185 -57.36 -63.26 -62.67
C LEU A 185 -56.39 -64.37 -63.07
N SER A 186 -55.29 -64.55 -62.33
CA SER A 186 -54.34 -65.65 -62.55
C SER A 186 -54.99 -67.01 -62.27
N LYS A 187 -55.86 -67.12 -61.25
CA LYS A 187 -56.68 -68.31 -60.98
C LYS A 187 -57.72 -68.57 -62.07
N ASN A 188 -58.41 -67.53 -62.57
CA ASN A 188 -59.37 -67.65 -63.67
C ASN A 188 -58.70 -68.01 -65.01
N THR A 189 -57.49 -67.47 -65.25
CA THR A 189 -56.69 -67.80 -66.43
C THR A 189 -56.10 -69.22 -66.33
N LEU A 190 -55.77 -69.69 -65.12
CA LEU A 190 -55.40 -71.10 -64.87
C LEU A 190 -56.57 -72.07 -65.08
N LEU A 191 -57.82 -71.63 -64.86
CA LEU A 191 -59.02 -72.43 -65.13
C LEU A 191 -59.34 -72.53 -66.63
N GLN A 192 -58.80 -71.64 -67.47
CA GLN A 192 -59.01 -71.67 -68.93
C GLN A 192 -57.86 -72.32 -69.70
N ASN A 193 -56.68 -72.51 -69.10
CA ASN A 193 -55.56 -73.19 -69.73
C ASN A 193 -55.07 -74.40 -68.92
N MET A 194 -55.40 -75.57 -69.48
CA MET A 194 -54.76 -76.89 -69.32
C MET A 194 -55.22 -77.80 -68.18
N SER A 195 -56.13 -78.70 -68.57
CA SER A 195 -55.84 -80.14 -68.49
C SER A 195 -54.39 -80.42 -68.91
N ARG A 196 -53.54 -80.76 -67.93
CA ARG A 196 -52.44 -81.75 -67.96
C ARG A 196 -51.43 -81.45 -66.83
N GLN A 197 -51.25 -82.45 -65.96
CA GLN A 197 -50.03 -82.93 -65.28
C GLN A 197 -48.81 -81.97 -65.20
N SER A 198 -47.98 -81.90 -64.15
CA SER A 198 -47.73 -82.74 -62.97
C SER A 198 -46.64 -82.10 -62.09
N SER A 199 -46.64 -82.44 -60.79
CA SER A 199 -45.50 -82.62 -59.86
C SER A 199 -44.53 -81.46 -59.53
N GLY A 200 -44.38 -81.17 -58.23
CA GLY A 200 -43.14 -80.61 -57.65
C GLY A 200 -43.32 -79.95 -56.27
N GLN A 201 -42.83 -80.62 -55.22
CA GLN A 201 -42.84 -80.23 -53.79
C GLN A 201 -41.83 -79.11 -53.42
N GLY A 202 -42.09 -78.43 -52.29
CA GLY A 202 -41.07 -77.70 -51.48
C GLY A 202 -41.57 -76.37 -50.88
N ALA A 203 -42.24 -76.39 -49.72
CA ALA A 203 -41.69 -75.96 -48.41
C ALA A 203 -41.44 -74.44 -48.25
N VAL A 204 -42.42 -73.70 -47.75
CA VAL A 204 -42.60 -73.17 -46.37
C VAL A 204 -41.70 -72.01 -45.91
N ILE A 205 -42.36 -70.84 -45.85
CA ILE A 205 -42.49 -69.91 -44.70
C ILE A 205 -41.24 -69.23 -44.13
N SER A 206 -41.40 -67.90 -44.00
CA SER A 206 -40.90 -66.98 -42.96
C SER A 206 -39.97 -65.92 -43.56
N GLY A 207 -40.33 -64.63 -43.63
CA GLY A 207 -41.06 -63.88 -42.60
C GLY A 207 -40.05 -63.34 -41.59
N SER A 208 -39.32 -62.30 -41.98
CA SER A 208 -38.86 -61.24 -41.06
C SER A 208 -38.08 -60.21 -41.86
N ALA A 209 -38.80 -59.18 -42.30
CA ALA A 209 -38.31 -57.85 -41.96
C ALA A 209 -38.14 -57.85 -40.44
N SER A 210 -36.90 -57.80 -39.98
CA SER A 210 -36.60 -57.28 -38.67
C SER A 210 -35.45 -56.30 -38.84
N PRO A 211 -35.71 -55.00 -38.63
CA PRO A 211 -34.66 -54.04 -38.39
C PRO A 211 -34.04 -54.47 -37.06
N VAL A 212 -32.82 -55.02 -37.10
CA VAL A 212 -32.05 -55.13 -35.87
C VAL A 212 -31.63 -53.73 -35.52
N ALA A 213 -32.41 -53.20 -34.57
CA ALA A 213 -32.04 -52.15 -33.66
C ALA A 213 -31.49 -50.89 -34.36
N GLY A 214 -32.26 -49.82 -34.55
CA GLY A 214 -33.08 -49.32 -33.45
C GLY A 214 -32.30 -49.52 -32.16
N SER A 215 -31.00 -49.16 -32.14
CA SER A 215 -30.38 -48.79 -30.89
C SER A 215 -31.38 -47.80 -30.34
N VAL A 216 -32.14 -48.26 -29.36
CA VAL A 216 -32.64 -47.40 -28.34
C VAL A 216 -31.36 -46.67 -27.97
N ILE A 217 -31.23 -45.46 -28.51
CA ILE A 217 -30.37 -44.45 -27.98
C ILE A 217 -31.04 -44.23 -26.62
N GLN A 218 -30.83 -45.17 -25.70
CA GLN A 218 -30.54 -44.81 -24.34
C GLN A 218 -29.44 -43.81 -24.58
N GLU A 219 -29.79 -42.52 -24.47
CA GLU A 219 -28.83 -41.45 -24.39
C GLU A 219 -27.80 -41.93 -23.39
N SER A 220 -26.71 -42.49 -23.91
CA SER A 220 -25.83 -43.29 -23.09
C SER A 220 -25.25 -42.26 -22.13
N PRO A 221 -25.44 -42.38 -20.80
CA PRO A 221 -24.93 -41.39 -19.87
C PRO A 221 -23.41 -41.20 -20.05
N LEU A 222 -22.74 -42.21 -20.60
CA LEU A 222 -21.35 -42.20 -21.02
C LEU A 222 -21.07 -41.27 -22.22
N LEU A 223 -21.97 -41.23 -23.22
CA LEU A 223 -21.88 -40.31 -24.35
C LEU A 223 -22.17 -38.87 -23.93
N ALA A 224 -23.15 -38.67 -23.03
CA ALA A 224 -23.41 -37.35 -22.45
C ALA A 224 -22.21 -36.84 -21.63
N GLN A 225 -21.61 -37.71 -20.82
CA GLN A 225 -20.39 -37.39 -20.07
C GLN A 225 -19.20 -37.10 -21.00
N GLN A 226 -19.06 -37.84 -22.10
CA GLN A 226 -18.03 -37.57 -23.12
C GLN A 226 -18.24 -36.22 -23.80
N VAL A 227 -19.48 -35.85 -24.12
CA VAL A 227 -19.80 -34.53 -24.68
C VAL A 227 -19.46 -33.41 -23.70
N VAL A 228 -19.73 -33.58 -22.40
CA VAL A 228 -19.35 -32.60 -21.37
C VAL A 228 -17.83 -32.47 -21.27
N ALA A 229 -17.10 -33.59 -21.17
CA ALA A 229 -15.64 -33.58 -21.10
C ALA A 229 -14.99 -32.94 -22.34
N LEU A 230 -15.53 -33.20 -23.54
CA LEU A 230 -15.07 -32.57 -24.78
C LEU A 230 -15.40 -31.08 -24.83
N ARG A 231 -16.54 -30.65 -24.30
CA ARG A 231 -16.89 -29.23 -24.15
C ARG A 231 -15.91 -28.52 -23.21
N ASP A 232 -15.54 -29.15 -22.09
CA ASP A 232 -14.56 -28.59 -21.15
C ASP A 232 -13.16 -28.51 -21.77
N ALA A 233 -12.73 -29.54 -22.49
CA ALA A 233 -11.46 -29.53 -23.23
C ALA A 233 -11.43 -28.44 -24.33
N LEU A 234 -12.56 -28.21 -25.01
CA LEU A 234 -12.70 -27.13 -25.98
C LEU A 234 -12.64 -25.76 -25.29
N GLN A 235 -13.35 -25.59 -24.16
CA GLN A 235 -13.27 -24.35 -23.37
C GLN A 235 -11.84 -24.07 -22.90
N TYR A 236 -11.13 -25.08 -22.39
CA TYR A 236 -9.73 -24.96 -22.00
C TYR A 236 -8.84 -24.51 -23.18
N ASN A 237 -8.96 -25.16 -24.34
CA ASN A 237 -8.22 -24.78 -25.55
C ASN A 237 -8.55 -23.35 -26.02
N LYS A 238 -9.83 -22.96 -25.93
CA LYS A 238 -10.26 -21.59 -26.23
C LYS A 238 -9.63 -20.58 -25.27
N GLN A 239 -9.56 -20.91 -23.98
CA GLN A 239 -8.92 -20.07 -22.96
C GLN A 239 -7.42 -19.92 -23.22
N GLU A 240 -6.73 -21.01 -23.57
CA GLU A 240 -5.30 -20.99 -23.92
C GLU A 240 -5.03 -20.18 -25.20
N LEU A 241 -5.88 -20.33 -26.22
CA LEU A 241 -5.79 -19.53 -27.44
C LEU A 241 -6.00 -18.05 -27.15
N ILE A 242 -6.96 -17.68 -26.29
CA ILE A 242 -7.15 -16.30 -25.83
C ILE A 242 -5.92 -15.82 -25.05
N ARG A 243 -5.38 -16.63 -24.15
CA ARG A 243 -4.16 -16.32 -23.37
C ARG A 243 -2.97 -16.01 -24.26
N LEU A 244 -2.73 -16.85 -25.28
CA LEU A 244 -1.64 -16.69 -26.24
C LEU A 244 -1.85 -15.47 -27.14
N LYS A 245 -3.06 -15.26 -27.67
CA LYS A 245 -3.38 -14.05 -28.46
C LYS A 245 -3.23 -12.76 -27.66
N ALA A 246 -3.61 -12.79 -26.37
CA ALA A 246 -3.49 -11.65 -25.47
C ALA A 246 -2.09 -11.48 -24.86
N GLU A 247 -1.15 -12.40 -25.10
CA GLU A 247 0.15 -12.41 -24.41
C GLU A 247 0.97 -11.14 -24.69
N ARG A 248 1.02 -10.69 -25.96
CA ARG A 248 1.72 -9.45 -26.33
C ARG A 248 1.15 -8.24 -25.60
N MET A 249 -0.18 -8.10 -25.61
CA MET A 249 -0.87 -7.00 -24.94
C MET A 249 -0.66 -7.07 -23.42
N LYS A 250 -0.75 -8.27 -22.83
CA LYS A 250 -0.48 -8.49 -21.40
C LYS A 250 0.95 -8.10 -21.02
N LYS A 251 1.95 -8.45 -21.84
CA LYS A 251 3.35 -8.06 -21.62
C LYS A 251 3.54 -6.54 -21.73
N GLN A 252 2.93 -5.89 -22.72
CA GLN A 252 2.99 -4.44 -22.87
C GLN A 252 2.37 -3.72 -21.67
N MET A 253 1.21 -4.18 -21.20
CA MET A 253 0.56 -3.62 -20.01
C MET A 253 1.36 -3.89 -18.73
N ALA A 254 1.95 -5.08 -18.58
CA ALA A 254 2.76 -5.45 -17.41
C ALA A 254 4.12 -4.72 -17.36
N ALA A 255 4.63 -4.24 -18.50
CA ALA A 255 5.85 -3.43 -18.56
C ALA A 255 5.64 -2.00 -18.05
N LEU A 256 4.38 -1.53 -17.95
CA LEU A 256 4.06 -0.24 -17.37
C LEU A 256 4.11 -0.32 -15.85
N PRO A 257 4.59 0.73 -15.16
CA PRO A 257 4.60 0.76 -13.70
C PRO A 257 3.16 0.72 -13.15
N PRO A 258 2.91 -0.05 -12.07
CA PRO A 258 1.57 -0.13 -11.49
C PRO A 258 1.16 1.23 -10.90
N LEU A 259 -0.05 1.66 -11.21
CA LEU A 259 -0.61 2.89 -10.67
C LEU A 259 -1.09 2.65 -9.23
N GLN A 260 -0.35 3.18 -8.26
CA GLN A 260 -0.82 3.23 -6.87
C GLN A 260 -1.67 4.48 -6.68
N VAL A 261 -2.99 4.29 -6.62
CA VAL A 261 -3.91 5.37 -6.27
C VAL A 261 -3.81 5.61 -4.76
N PRO A 262 -3.42 6.81 -4.30
CA PRO A 262 -3.45 7.14 -2.88
C PRO A 262 -4.86 6.88 -2.33
N LYS A 263 -4.95 6.11 -1.25
CA LYS A 263 -6.23 5.92 -0.56
C LYS A 263 -6.65 7.29 -0.03
N LYS A 264 -7.68 7.90 -0.62
CA LYS A 264 -8.28 9.12 -0.07
C LYS A 264 -8.71 8.81 1.38
N PRO A 265 -8.53 9.73 2.34
CA PRO A 265 -9.09 9.55 3.66
C PRO A 265 -10.60 9.31 3.49
N VAL A 266 -11.09 8.20 4.03
CA VAL A 266 -12.50 7.84 4.01
C VAL A 266 -13.14 8.22 5.35
N GLY A 267 -14.40 8.65 5.33
CA GLY A 267 -15.13 9.11 6.53
C GLY A 267 -15.06 10.62 6.78
N LEU A 268 -15.39 11.03 8.02
CA LEU A 268 -15.51 12.44 8.45
C LEU A 268 -14.23 13.30 8.27
N ALA A 269 -13.08 12.67 8.00
CA ALA A 269 -11.82 13.35 7.70
C ALA A 269 -11.61 13.65 6.21
N SER A 270 -12.55 13.27 5.33
CA SER A 270 -12.51 13.58 3.89
C SER A 270 -13.11 14.95 3.59
N ALA A 271 -12.32 15.83 2.97
CA ALA A 271 -12.82 17.09 2.43
C ALA A 271 -13.75 16.92 1.21
N THR A 272 -13.92 15.69 0.67
CA THR A 272 -14.70 15.42 -0.57
C THR A 272 -15.80 14.35 -0.40
N GLY A 273 -16.31 14.17 0.82
CA GLY A 273 -17.48 13.31 1.08
C GLY A 273 -17.17 11.82 1.24
N THR A 274 -18.22 11.08 1.59
CA THR A 274 -18.23 9.66 1.97
C THR A 274 -18.05 8.75 0.76
N VAL A 275 -16.85 8.21 0.57
CA VAL A 275 -16.61 7.11 -0.39
C VAL A 275 -16.98 5.79 0.31
N PRO A 276 -17.74 4.88 -0.34
CA PRO A 276 -18.02 3.57 0.23
C PRO A 276 -16.71 2.82 0.50
N ILE A 277 -16.68 2.12 1.63
CA ILE A 277 -15.56 1.28 2.04
C ILE A 277 -15.41 0.18 0.98
N GLY A 278 -14.44 0.34 0.07
CA GLY A 278 -13.95 -0.81 -0.67
C GLY A 278 -13.45 -1.84 0.33
N GLU A 279 -13.86 -3.10 0.16
CA GLU A 279 -13.53 -4.23 1.05
C GLU A 279 -12.06 -4.13 1.49
N VAL A 280 -11.88 -3.71 2.74
CA VAL A 280 -10.59 -3.77 3.38
C VAL A 280 -10.36 -5.27 3.60
N PRO A 281 -9.29 -5.87 3.07
CA PRO A 281 -9.05 -7.29 3.28
C PRO A 281 -9.11 -7.58 4.78
N ASP A 282 -9.90 -8.60 5.12
CA ASP A 282 -10.23 -9.02 6.48
C ASP A 282 -9.01 -8.92 7.41
N GLY A 283 -9.12 -8.02 8.37
CA GLY A 283 -8.05 -7.68 9.30
C GLY A 283 -8.54 -6.81 10.45
N ASP A 284 -9.78 -7.00 10.91
CA ASP A 284 -10.31 -6.27 12.08
C ASP A 284 -9.51 -6.55 13.36
N SER A 285 -8.79 -7.69 13.42
CA SER A 285 -7.80 -7.96 14.46
C SER A 285 -6.60 -6.99 14.37
N ALA A 286 -6.03 -6.79 13.18
CA ALA A 286 -4.83 -5.97 12.99
C ALA A 286 -5.08 -4.48 13.31
N LYS A 287 -6.28 -3.96 13.02
CA LYS A 287 -6.68 -2.58 13.38
C LYS A 287 -6.87 -2.43 14.88
N THR A 288 -7.51 -3.40 15.52
CA THR A 288 -7.69 -3.42 16.98
C THR A 288 -6.35 -3.51 17.71
N ASP A 289 -5.42 -4.32 17.20
CA ASP A 289 -4.08 -4.48 17.76
C ASP A 289 -3.21 -3.24 17.56
N LEU A 290 -3.33 -2.56 16.41
CA LEU A 290 -2.67 -1.28 16.17
C LEU A 290 -3.15 -0.19 17.15
N ASN A 291 -4.45 -0.06 17.37
CA ASN A 291 -4.99 0.94 18.30
C ASN A 291 -4.53 0.70 19.75
N LYS A 292 -4.50 -0.57 20.19
CA LYS A 292 -3.93 -0.95 21.50
C LYS A 292 -2.46 -0.58 21.59
N LEU A 293 -1.69 -0.86 20.55
CA LEU A 293 -0.25 -0.58 20.49
C LEU A 293 0.03 0.93 20.51
N ILE A 294 -0.75 1.72 19.77
CA ILE A 294 -0.71 3.19 19.79
C ILE A 294 -0.99 3.71 21.20
N LYS A 295 -2.03 3.18 21.87
CA LYS A 295 -2.38 3.60 23.23
C LYS A 295 -1.23 3.30 24.21
N ARG A 296 -0.72 2.06 24.22
CA ARG A 296 0.42 1.65 25.04
C ARG A 296 1.66 2.50 24.80
N THR A 297 1.94 2.84 23.53
CA THR A 297 3.08 3.71 23.17
C THR A 297 2.90 5.12 23.71
N LYS A 298 1.70 5.69 23.60
CA LYS A 298 1.38 7.02 24.12
C LYS A 298 1.44 7.07 25.65
N ASP A 299 0.89 6.06 26.31
CA ASP A 299 0.88 5.95 27.77
C ASP A 299 2.32 5.85 28.30
N LEU A 300 3.14 4.99 27.69
CA LEU A 300 4.57 4.87 28.01
C LEU A 300 5.33 6.17 27.77
N LEU A 301 5.13 6.82 26.62
CA LEU A 301 5.78 8.09 26.31
C LEU A 301 5.41 9.16 27.33
N THR A 302 4.12 9.27 27.68
CA THR A 302 3.63 10.23 28.67
C THR A 302 4.24 9.96 30.04
N TYR A 303 4.33 8.69 30.44
CA TYR A 303 4.93 8.28 31.70
C TYR A 303 6.45 8.51 31.74
N ILE A 304 7.18 8.23 30.66
CA ILE A 304 8.61 8.53 30.56
C ILE A 304 8.83 10.04 30.64
N LEU A 305 8.07 10.83 29.90
CA LEU A 305 8.18 12.29 29.92
C LEU A 305 7.87 12.84 31.31
N SER A 306 6.80 12.40 31.97
CA SER A 306 6.46 12.85 33.33
C SER A 306 7.54 12.48 34.35
N THR A 307 8.15 11.31 34.20
CA THR A 307 9.25 10.85 35.07
C THR A 307 10.54 11.65 34.82
N ASN A 308 10.85 12.00 33.56
CA ASN A 308 12.03 12.79 33.21
C ASN A 308 11.90 14.29 33.58
N LEU A 309 10.67 14.82 33.60
CA LEU A 309 10.39 16.22 33.96
C LEU A 309 10.50 16.46 35.48
N CYS A 310 10.38 15.42 36.30
CA CYS A 310 10.43 15.50 37.76
C CYS A 310 11.59 14.67 38.36
N PRO A 311 12.86 14.98 38.06
CA PRO A 311 13.98 14.31 38.70
C PRO A 311 14.02 14.69 40.19
N HIS A 312 13.64 13.74 41.05
CA HIS A 312 13.68 13.92 42.50
C HIS A 312 15.03 13.46 43.06
N VAL A 313 15.75 14.36 43.72
CA VAL A 313 16.97 14.03 44.46
C VAL A 313 16.58 13.31 45.75
N CYS A 314 17.16 12.13 46.02
CA CYS A 314 16.95 11.42 47.29
C CYS A 314 17.36 12.30 48.47
N THR A 315 16.40 12.87 49.19
CA THR A 315 16.63 13.60 50.44
C THR A 315 16.47 12.68 51.66
N GLN A 316 16.95 13.14 52.82
CA GLN A 316 17.07 12.36 54.05
C GLN A 316 15.75 11.67 54.47
N PRO A 317 15.85 10.48 55.10
CA PRO A 317 14.68 9.62 55.34
C PRO A 317 13.68 10.28 56.29
N VAL A 318 12.42 10.36 55.86
CA VAL A 318 11.28 10.77 56.71
C VAL A 318 10.70 9.56 57.48
N THR A 319 11.05 8.32 57.08
CA THR A 319 10.66 7.07 57.76
C THR A 319 11.71 5.96 57.59
N ASP A 320 11.81 5.04 58.56
CA ASP A 320 12.74 3.87 58.54
C ASP A 320 12.48 2.91 57.36
N SER A 321 11.30 2.97 56.74
CA SER A 321 10.91 2.12 55.60
C SER A 321 11.45 2.61 54.26
N THR A 322 11.91 3.86 54.14
CA THR A 322 12.28 4.47 52.85
C THR A 322 13.65 5.14 52.89
N GLY A 323 14.68 4.35 53.20
CA GLY A 323 16.08 4.80 53.11
C GLY A 323 16.48 5.23 51.69
N PRO A 324 17.44 6.17 51.54
CA PRO A 324 17.88 6.68 50.23
C PRO A 324 18.38 5.58 49.27
N LEU A 325 19.09 4.58 49.80
CA LEU A 325 19.55 3.43 49.01
C LEU A 325 18.38 2.60 48.45
N ARG A 326 17.32 2.40 49.24
CA ARG A 326 16.13 1.65 48.82
C ARG A 326 15.35 2.39 47.74
N GLN A 327 15.25 3.72 47.84
CA GLN A 327 14.64 4.57 46.82
C GLN A 327 15.45 4.54 45.51
N PHE A 328 16.78 4.60 45.59
CA PHE A 328 17.67 4.47 44.42
C PHE A 328 17.53 3.10 43.73
N ILE A 329 17.51 2.01 44.50
CA ILE A 329 17.29 0.66 43.98
C ILE A 329 15.91 0.56 43.30
N ALA A 330 14.85 1.10 43.93
CA ALA A 330 13.51 1.10 43.35
C ALA A 330 13.45 1.86 42.02
N ARG A 331 14.08 3.04 41.93
CA ARG A 331 14.18 3.82 40.68
C ARG A 331 14.98 3.09 39.60
N THR A 332 16.07 2.42 39.97
CA THR A 332 16.87 1.64 39.02
C THR A 332 16.08 0.45 38.49
N ALA A 333 15.32 -0.24 39.34
CA ALA A 333 14.44 -1.34 38.95
C ALA A 333 13.30 -0.87 38.02
N GLU A 334 12.71 0.30 38.31
CA GLU A 334 11.69 0.95 37.48
C GLU A 334 12.25 1.34 36.10
N LEU A 335 13.44 1.92 36.02
CA LEU A 335 14.10 2.21 34.74
C LEU A 335 14.38 0.95 33.92
N THR A 336 14.85 -0.12 34.59
CA THR A 336 15.11 -1.41 33.94
C THR A 336 13.83 -2.07 33.43
N SER A 337 12.71 -1.95 34.16
CA SER A 337 11.42 -2.48 33.71
C SER A 337 10.87 -1.68 32.52
N LEU A 338 11.04 -0.35 32.53
CA LEU A 338 10.69 0.54 31.43
C LEU A 338 11.49 0.23 30.16
N GLU A 339 12.78 -0.03 30.29
CA GLU A 339 13.64 -0.42 29.18
C GLU A 339 13.13 -1.73 28.54
N LYS A 340 12.89 -2.76 29.37
CA LYS A 340 12.33 -4.04 28.90
C LYS A 340 10.99 -3.85 28.19
N PHE A 341 10.09 -3.05 28.76
CA PHE A 341 8.79 -2.77 28.16
C PHE A 341 8.90 -2.03 26.83
N THR A 342 9.86 -1.10 26.72
CA THR A 342 10.15 -0.38 25.47
C THR A 342 10.65 -1.33 24.38
N GLN A 343 11.55 -2.25 24.72
CA GLN A 343 12.07 -3.26 23.80
C GLN A 343 10.95 -4.21 23.33
N GLU A 344 10.09 -4.67 24.25
CA GLU A 344 8.95 -5.52 23.89
C GLU A 344 7.98 -4.80 22.94
N LEU A 345 7.68 -3.54 23.23
CA LEU A 345 6.81 -2.71 22.40
C LEU A 345 7.43 -2.48 21.02
N GLN A 346 8.74 -2.25 20.94
CA GLN A 346 9.47 -2.12 19.68
C GLN A 346 9.38 -3.39 18.84
N VAL A 347 9.49 -4.57 19.45
CA VAL A 347 9.31 -5.86 18.77
C VAL A 347 7.88 -5.99 18.25
N GLN A 348 6.86 -5.66 19.06
CA GLN A 348 5.46 -5.71 18.63
C GLN A 348 5.17 -4.76 17.45
N VAL A 349 5.69 -3.53 17.49
CA VAL A 349 5.59 -2.55 16.39
C VAL A 349 6.26 -3.09 15.14
N THR A 350 7.48 -3.61 15.25
CA THR A 350 8.25 -4.14 14.12
C THR A 350 7.52 -5.32 13.45
N THR A 351 6.99 -6.23 14.26
CA THR A 351 6.21 -7.38 13.78
C THR A 351 4.93 -6.93 13.08
N LEU A 352 4.21 -5.95 13.63
CA LEU A 352 3.01 -5.40 13.02
C LEU A 352 3.31 -4.68 11.69
N LEU A 353 4.39 -3.90 11.64
CA LEU A 353 4.83 -3.24 10.40
C LEU A 353 5.19 -4.26 9.32
N ALA A 354 5.88 -5.35 9.71
CA ALA A 354 6.21 -6.44 8.82
C ALA A 354 4.94 -7.16 8.31
N ALA A 355 3.94 -7.37 9.18
CA ALA A 355 2.68 -8.03 8.82
C ALA A 355 1.85 -7.22 7.80
N ASN A 356 1.88 -5.88 7.93
CA ASN A 356 1.14 -4.98 7.05
C ASN A 356 1.81 -4.76 5.69
N ARG A 357 3.04 -5.25 5.50
CA ARG A 357 3.75 -5.17 4.22
C ARG A 357 3.75 -6.53 3.53
N THR A 358 3.33 -6.55 2.27
CA THR A 358 3.40 -7.76 1.43
C THR A 358 4.86 -8.23 1.33
N GLY A 359 5.12 -9.48 1.69
CA GLY A 359 6.47 -10.05 1.74
C GLY A 359 7.36 -9.52 2.88
N GLY A 360 6.80 -8.80 3.85
CA GLY A 360 7.55 -8.27 5.01
C GLY A 360 7.90 -9.32 6.07
N GLN A 361 7.22 -10.47 6.06
CA GLN A 361 7.42 -11.55 7.05
C GLN A 361 7.78 -12.88 6.41
N VAL A 362 8.59 -13.64 7.13
CA VAL A 362 8.80 -15.08 6.94
C VAL A 362 7.89 -15.80 7.94
N ARG A 363 7.00 -16.65 7.42
CA ARG A 363 6.18 -17.55 8.25
C ARG A 363 6.96 -18.83 8.49
N THR A 364 7.18 -19.17 9.76
CA THR A 364 7.74 -20.46 10.19
C THR A 364 6.70 -21.21 11.01
N ASP A 365 6.93 -22.49 11.30
CA ASP A 365 5.95 -23.36 11.96
C ASP A 365 5.55 -22.89 13.37
N PHE A 366 6.44 -22.17 14.07
CA PHE A 366 6.22 -21.74 15.45
C PHE A 366 5.96 -20.24 15.60
N SER A 367 6.46 -19.42 14.67
CA SER A 367 6.35 -17.95 14.78
C SER A 367 6.58 -17.24 13.45
N THR A 368 6.23 -15.96 13.41
CA THR A 368 6.51 -15.08 12.27
C THR A 368 7.67 -14.15 12.60
N PHE A 369 8.56 -13.98 11.62
CA PHE A 369 9.72 -13.11 11.76
C PHE A 369 9.76 -12.09 10.62
N PRO A 370 10.20 -10.85 10.86
CA PRO A 370 10.48 -9.92 9.78
C PRO A 370 11.53 -10.49 8.81
N THR A 371 11.37 -10.25 7.51
CA THR A 371 12.41 -10.65 6.54
C THR A 371 13.70 -9.86 6.78
N PRO A 372 14.89 -10.44 6.52
CA PRO A 372 16.16 -9.73 6.67
C PRO A 372 16.23 -8.44 5.84
N GLN A 373 15.60 -8.44 4.65
CA GLN A 373 15.51 -7.25 3.79
C GLN A 373 14.63 -6.17 4.42
N PHE A 374 13.49 -6.54 5.01
CA PHE A 374 12.61 -5.61 5.70
C PHE A 374 13.27 -5.03 6.95
N ALA A 375 14.01 -5.85 7.71
CA ALA A 375 14.77 -5.36 8.86
C ALA A 375 15.84 -4.34 8.45
N ARG A 376 16.60 -4.60 7.37
CA ARG A 376 17.56 -3.62 6.82
C ARG A 376 16.88 -2.33 6.38
N MET A 377 15.75 -2.43 5.68
CA MET A 377 14.95 -1.28 5.25
C MET A 377 14.46 -0.44 6.44
N LEU A 378 14.14 -1.03 7.60
CA LEU A 378 13.74 -0.28 8.79
C LEU A 378 14.91 0.49 9.43
N HIS A 379 16.14 -0.02 9.30
CA HIS A 379 17.34 0.64 9.80
C HIS A 379 17.89 1.70 8.83
N GLU A 380 17.60 1.57 7.54
CA GLU A 380 17.82 2.62 6.54
C GLU A 380 16.84 3.76 6.81
N LYS A 381 17.31 4.85 7.45
CA LYS A 381 16.47 6.00 7.75
C LYS A 381 15.82 6.52 6.46
N SER A 382 14.50 6.66 6.45
CA SER A 382 13.70 7.09 5.29
C SER A 382 14.09 8.46 4.67
N GLY A 383 14.98 9.22 5.31
CA GLY A 383 15.51 10.51 4.83
C GLY A 383 16.98 10.49 4.39
N ASP A 384 17.73 9.43 4.66
CA ASP A 384 19.14 9.33 4.25
C ASP A 384 19.23 8.69 2.87
N SER A 385 18.93 9.48 1.83
CA SER A 385 19.26 9.07 0.48
C SER A 385 20.77 9.08 0.33
N ILE A 386 21.35 7.91 0.10
CA ILE A 386 22.80 7.75 -0.05
C ILE A 386 23.23 8.53 -1.29
N LYS A 387 24.14 9.51 -1.13
CA LYS A 387 24.71 10.24 -2.27
C LYS A 387 25.62 9.31 -3.07
N ILE A 388 25.16 8.91 -4.25
CA ILE A 388 25.91 8.01 -5.14
C ILE A 388 26.93 8.77 -6.00
N GLY A 389 26.67 10.03 -6.34
CA GLY A 389 27.56 10.83 -7.17
C GLY A 389 27.07 12.25 -7.43
N SER A 390 27.73 12.96 -8.34
CA SER A 390 27.33 14.29 -8.82
C SER A 390 27.64 14.43 -10.30
N VAL A 391 26.70 15.01 -11.05
CA VAL A 391 26.87 15.34 -12.47
C VAL A 391 27.02 16.86 -12.58
N GLN A 392 28.07 17.33 -13.23
CA GLN A 392 28.25 18.75 -13.52
C GLN A 392 27.74 19.04 -14.93
N ILE A 393 26.87 20.05 -15.03
CA ILE A 393 26.33 20.53 -16.30
C ILE A 393 26.89 21.94 -16.52
N PRO A 394 27.48 22.24 -17.68
CA PRO A 394 27.97 23.59 -17.97
C PRO A 394 26.80 24.57 -18.04
N VAL A 395 26.92 25.70 -17.34
CA VAL A 395 25.92 26.79 -17.29
C VAL A 395 26.60 28.06 -17.79
N GLN A 396 25.93 28.84 -18.65
CA GLN A 396 26.43 30.15 -19.06
C GLN A 396 26.20 31.19 -17.95
N ASP A 397 27.27 31.87 -17.56
CA ASP A 397 27.39 32.96 -16.59
C ASP A 397 26.32 33.02 -15.47
N GLY A 398 26.62 32.33 -14.37
CA GLY A 398 25.85 32.37 -13.12
C GLY A 398 26.50 31.53 -12.00
N LYS A 399 26.05 31.72 -10.75
CA LYS A 399 26.43 30.84 -9.63
C LYS A 399 25.76 29.48 -9.84
N GLY A 400 26.53 28.41 -10.00
CA GLY A 400 26.00 27.05 -10.14
C GLY A 400 25.18 26.64 -8.92
N GLU A 401 23.98 26.10 -9.15
CA GLU A 401 23.11 25.58 -8.09
C GLU A 401 23.30 24.07 -7.92
N ILE A 402 23.36 23.60 -6.68
CA ILE A 402 23.39 22.17 -6.36
C ILE A 402 21.96 21.70 -6.16
N ILE A 403 21.46 20.91 -7.12
CA ILE A 403 20.11 20.35 -7.08
C ILE A 403 20.19 18.88 -6.60
N PRO A 404 19.67 18.53 -5.41
CA PRO A 404 19.63 17.15 -4.94
C PRO A 404 18.53 16.37 -5.67
N ILE A 405 18.92 15.38 -6.48
CA ILE A 405 17.99 14.55 -7.24
C ILE A 405 17.89 13.16 -6.60
N HIS A 406 16.67 12.78 -6.22
CA HIS A 406 16.35 11.45 -5.73
C HIS A 406 15.94 10.54 -6.90
N ILE A 407 16.71 9.49 -7.12
CA ILE A 407 16.51 8.57 -8.25
C ILE A 407 16.44 7.13 -7.78
N GLN A 408 15.58 6.34 -8.42
CA GLN A 408 15.56 4.89 -8.23
C GLN A 408 16.70 4.20 -9.01
N SER A 409 17.05 2.97 -8.62
CA SER A 409 18.14 2.20 -9.27
C SER A 409 17.94 2.08 -10.80
N ASP A 410 16.71 1.87 -11.26
CA ASP A 410 16.41 1.76 -12.69
C ASP A 410 16.60 3.09 -13.44
N GLN A 411 16.25 4.21 -12.80
CA GLN A 411 16.46 5.54 -13.36
C GLN A 411 17.95 5.86 -13.45
N LEU A 412 18.72 5.50 -12.42
CA LEU A 412 20.17 5.65 -12.44
C LEU A 412 20.81 4.87 -13.60
N ARG A 413 20.40 3.61 -13.83
CA ARG A 413 20.88 2.81 -14.98
C ARG A 413 20.54 3.48 -16.32
N ARG A 414 19.34 4.05 -16.46
CA ARG A 414 18.93 4.78 -17.67
C ARG A 414 19.77 6.03 -17.89
N ILE A 415 20.01 6.81 -16.84
CA ILE A 415 20.85 8.02 -16.89
C ILE A 415 22.28 7.65 -17.26
N HIS A 416 22.84 6.63 -16.61
CA HIS A 416 24.18 6.12 -16.89
C HIS A 416 24.33 5.65 -18.34
N GLY A 417 23.33 4.93 -18.88
CA GLY A 417 23.33 4.51 -20.28
C GLY A 417 23.29 5.67 -21.29
N LYS A 418 22.76 6.84 -20.89
CA LYS A 418 22.76 8.06 -21.71
C LYS A 418 24.07 8.84 -21.65
N PHE A 419 24.93 8.57 -20.67
CA PHE A 419 26.25 9.17 -20.57
C PHE A 419 27.36 8.30 -21.21
N ILE A 420 27.10 7.02 -21.43
CA ILE A 420 28.07 6.07 -22.01
C ILE A 420 27.89 5.87 -23.52
N MET A 421 26.66 6.06 -24.04
CA MET A 421 26.44 6.22 -25.49
C MET A 421 26.77 7.65 -25.90
#